data_AF-A0A562RX68-F1
#
_entry.id   AF-A0A562RX68-F1
#
_cell.length_a   1.000
_cell.length_b   1.000
_cell.length_c   1.000
_cell.angle_alpha   90.00
_cell.angle_beta   90.00
_cell.angle_gamma   90.00
#
_symmetry.space_group_name_H-M   'P 1'
#
loop_
_entity.id
_entity.type
_entity.pdbx_description
1 polymer ?
#
loop_
_entity_poly.entity_id
_entity_poly.type
_entity_poly.pdbx_seq_one_letter_code
_entity_poly.pdbx_strand_id
1 'polypeptide(L)' 'MAARDRFELNITCPNCGANGEARVSEDDYPFMRSPRFSVDELPAEFEVVKRAAHRQDVLLVHTPCKVKFTF' A
#
# COMPACT_ATOMS: atom_id res chain seq x y z
N MET A 1 -19.52 4.69 -14.77
CA MET A 1 -19.06 5.16 -13.44
C MET A 1 -17.92 4.24 -13.06
N ALA A 2 -16.67 4.71 -13.14
CA ALA A 2 -15.52 3.93 -12.70
C ALA A 2 -15.29 4.27 -11.23
N ALA A 3 -15.55 3.32 -10.33
CA ALA A 3 -15.22 3.47 -8.92
C ALA A 3 -13.71 3.26 -8.79
N ARG A 4 -12.97 4.37 -8.80
CA ARG A 4 -11.61 4.42 -8.28
C ARG A 4 -11.72 4.76 -6.82
N ASP A 5 -11.72 3.74 -5.98
CA ASP A 5 -11.75 3.95 -4.55
C ASP A 5 -10.35 4.35 -4.09
N ARG A 6 -10.24 5.61 -3.66
CA ARG A 6 -9.03 6.14 -3.04
C ARG A 6 -9.23 6.11 -1.54
N PHE A 7 -8.33 5.48 -0.83
CA PHE A 7 -8.39 5.41 0.62
C PHE A 7 -7.01 5.50 1.25
N GLU A 8 -7.01 5.91 2.51
CA GLU A 8 -5.83 6.03 3.34
C GLU A 8 -5.65 4.75 4.15
N LEU A 9 -4.47 4.14 4.07
CA LEU A 9 -4.07 2.99 4.87
C LEU A 9 -3.06 3.43 5.91
N ASN A 10 -3.38 3.16 7.17
CA ASN A 10 -2.43 3.32 8.27
C ASN A 10 -1.42 2.18 8.22
N ILE A 11 -0.15 2.55 8.09
CA ILE A 11 1.01 1.67 8.13
C ILE A 11 1.63 1.77 9.51
N THR A 12 1.97 0.64 10.12
CA THR A 12 2.75 0.63 11.36
C THR A 12 3.89 -0.37 11.21
N CYS A 13 5.13 0.08 11.43
CA CYS A 13 6.30 -0.78 11.41
C CYS A 13 6.29 -1.70 12.64
N PRO A 14 6.26 -3.04 12.48
CA PRO A 14 6.19 -3.97 13.61
C PRO A 14 7.47 -4.02 14.45
N ASN A 15 8.59 -3.49 13.95
CA ASN A 15 9.88 -3.57 14.64
C ASN A 15 10.18 -2.35 15.51
N CYS A 16 9.82 -1.16 15.05
CA CYS A 16 10.16 0.10 15.72
C CYS A 16 8.94 0.95 16.08
N GLY A 17 7.73 0.50 15.75
CA GLY A 17 6.48 1.18 16.10
C GLY A 17 6.21 2.47 15.31
N ALA A 18 7.06 2.80 14.33
CA ALA A 18 6.84 3.94 13.44
C ALA A 18 5.51 3.78 12.71
N ASN A 19 4.68 4.82 12.72
CA ASN A 19 3.41 4.85 12.02
C ASN A 19 3.47 5.83 10.85
N GLY A 20 2.61 5.61 9.86
CA GLY A 20 2.50 6.50 8.71
C GLY A 20 1.22 6.23 7.94
N GLU A 21 0.84 7.18 7.10
CA GLU A 21 -0.35 7.08 6.26
C GLU A 21 0.08 6.92 4.81
N ALA A 22 -0.38 5.86 4.16
CA ALA A 22 -0.23 5.68 2.72
C ALA A 22 -1.57 5.91 2.02
N ARG A 23 -1.53 6.71 0.96
CA ARG A 23 -2.68 6.87 0.06
C ARG A 23 -2.58 5.87 -1.06
N VAL A 24 -3.65 5.10 -1.19
CA VAL A 24 -3.73 4.02 -2.17
C VAL A 24 -5.01 4.16 -2.97
N SER A 25 -4.95 3.76 -4.23
CA SER A 25 -6.07 3.71 -5.14
C SER A 25 -6.30 2.27 -5.57
N GLU A 26 -7.56 1.83 -5.50
CA GLU A 26 -8.01 0.54 -6.01
C GLU A 26 -8.98 0.78 -7.18
N ASP A 27 -8.61 0.25 -8.35
CA ASP A 27 -9.48 0.20 -9.54
C ASP A 27 -10.26 -1.13 -9.51
N ASP A 28 -11.50 -1.11 -9.02
CA ASP A 28 -12.43 -2.26 -9.03
C ASP A 28 -13.40 -2.16 -10.21
N TYR A 29 -12.85 -2.19 -11.42
CA TYR A 29 -13.67 -2.18 -12.64
C TYR A 29 -14.18 -3.60 -12.92
N PRO A 30 -15.51 -3.83 -13.02
CA PRO A 30 -16.07 -5.18 -13.17
C PRO A 30 -15.70 -5.89 -14.48
N PHE A 31 -15.19 -5.15 -15.47
CA PHE A 31 -14.68 -5.71 -16.73
C PHE A 31 -13.15 -5.87 -16.75
N MET A 32 -12.44 -5.46 -15.69
CA MET A 32 -11.01 -5.74 -15.57
C MET A 32 -10.79 -7.16 -15.05
N ARG A 33 -9.81 -7.84 -15.65
CA ARG A 33 -9.44 -9.21 -15.30
C ARG A 33 -8.78 -9.33 -13.92
N SER A 34 -8.30 -8.22 -13.36
CA SER A 34 -7.68 -8.17 -12.03
C SER A 34 -7.83 -6.76 -11.46
N PRO A 35 -8.17 -6.61 -10.18
CA PRO A 35 -8.16 -5.32 -9.50
C PRO A 35 -6.74 -4.74 -9.56
N ARG A 36 -6.64 -3.43 -9.79
CA ARG A 36 -5.35 -2.73 -9.82
C ARG A 36 -5.22 -1.90 -8.56
N PHE A 37 -4.41 -2.41 -7.64
CA PHE A 37 -3.97 -1.65 -6.48
C PHE A 37 -2.72 -0.82 -6.83
N SER A 38 -2.79 0.48 -6.56
CA SER A 38 -1.67 1.40 -6.72
C SER A 38 -1.47 2.22 -5.46
N VAL A 39 -0.22 2.42 -5.09
CA VAL A 39 0.17 3.36 -4.04
C VAL A 39 0.51 4.68 -4.72
N ASP A 40 -0.24 5.72 -4.39
CA ASP A 40 -0.06 7.06 -4.94
C ASP A 40 0.84 7.92 -4.05
N GLU A 41 0.66 7.81 -2.73
CA GLU A 41 1.42 8.58 -1.74
C GLU A 41 1.85 7.66 -0.60
N LEU A 42 3.10 7.78 -0.16
CA LEU A 42 3.65 6.97 0.92
C LEU A 42 4.62 7.86 1.73
N PRO A 43 4.74 7.68 3.06
CA PRO A 43 5.66 8.47 3.86
C PRO A 43 7.11 8.15 3.46
N ALA A 44 8.01 9.14 3.55
CA ALA A 44 9.40 9.01 3.12
C ALA A 44 10.18 7.90 3.84
N GLU A 45 9.72 7.48 5.02
CA GLU A 45 10.32 6.42 5.83
C GLU A 45 9.90 5.01 5.39
N PHE A 46 8.91 4.89 4.50
CA PHE A 46 8.44 3.62 3.97
C PHE A 46 8.68 3.57 2.45
N GLU A 47 8.88 2.38 1.92
CA GLU A 47 9.06 2.15 0.48
C GLU A 47 8.29 0.90 0.04
N VAL A 48 7.65 0.96 -1.12
CA VAL A 48 6.94 -0.18 -1.71
C VAL A 48 7.93 -1.04 -2.48
N VAL A 49 8.25 -2.22 -1.94
CA VAL A 49 9.15 -3.18 -2.58
C VAL A 49 8.41 -4.03 -3.61
N LYS A 50 7.14 -4.34 -3.37
CA LYS A 50 6.33 -5.16 -4.28
C LYS A 50 4.89 -4.68 -4.32
N ARG A 51 4.43 -4.37 -5.53
CA ARG A 51 3.02 -4.10 -5.82
C ARG A 51 2.30 -5.42 -6.08
N ALA A 52 1.10 -5.57 -5.54
CA ALA A 52 0.25 -6.74 -5.73
C ALA A 52 -1.13 -6.34 -6.25
N ALA A 53 -1.92 -7.33 -6.66
CA ALA A 53 -3.29 -7.10 -7.12
C ALA A 53 -4.24 -6.74 -5.96
N HIS A 54 -3.89 -7.13 -4.73
CA HIS A 54 -4.67 -6.89 -3.52
C HIS A 54 -3.84 -6.14 -2.48
N ARG A 55 -4.52 -5.29 -1.69
CA ARG A 55 -3.90 -4.49 -0.62
C ARG A 55 -3.06 -5.31 0.37
N GLN A 56 -3.52 -6.50 0.74
CA GLN A 56 -2.89 -7.39 1.73
C GLN A 56 -1.56 -8.01 1.27
N ASP A 57 -1.30 -8.00 -0.04
CA ASP A 57 -0.09 -8.60 -0.62
C ASP A 57 0.99 -7.54 -0.95
N VAL A 58 0.72 -6.28 -0.64
CA VAL A 58 1.68 -5.20 -0.90
C VAL A 58 2.78 -5.24 0.14
N LEU A 59 4.01 -5.37 -0.35
CA LEU A 59 5.19 -5.53 0.49
C LEU A 59 5.86 -4.16 0.65
N LEU A 60 5.87 -3.68 1.89
CA LEU A 60 6.52 -2.45 2.30
C LEU A 60 7.84 -2.76 2.98
N VAL A 61 8.78 -1.84 2.88
CA VAL A 61 9.98 -1.80 3.72
C VAL A 61 10.02 -0.48 4.46
N HIS A 62 10.28 -0.52 5.76
CA HIS A 62 10.59 0.69 6.52
C HIS A 62 12.08 0.98 6.37
N THR A 63 12.45 2.05 5.67
CA THR A 63 13.83 2.41 5.30
C THR A 63 14.78 2.49 6.50
N PRO A 64 14.42 3.13 7.63
CA PRO A 64 15.34 3.22 8.77
C PRO A 64 15.45 1.90 9.57
N CYS A 65 14.41 1.06 9.60
CA CYS A 65 14.45 -0.23 10.29
C CYS A 65 14.82 -1.42 9.37
N LYS A 66 14.85 -1.20 8.04
CA LYS A 66 15.02 -2.21 6.97
C LYS A 66 14.15 -3.46 7.10
N VAL A 67 13.01 -3.35 7.78
CA VAL A 67 12.08 -4.45 8.00
C VAL A 67 11.05 -4.46 6.88
N LYS A 68 10.87 -5.64 6.29
CA LYS A 68 9.87 -5.91 5.27
C LYS A 68 8.61 -6.46 5.92
N PHE A 69 7.47 -5.89 5.59
CA PHE A 69 6.18 -6.32 6.10
C PHE A 69 5.08 -6.03 5.08
N THR A 70 3.95 -6.71 5.20
CA THR A 70 2.76 -6.47 4.39
C THR A 70 1.77 -5.60 5.17
N PHE A 71 0.85 -4.95 4.46
CA PHE A 71 -0.31 -4.33 5.09
C PHE A 71 -1.18 -5.34 5.86
#